data_AF-A0A522DF08-F1
#
_entry.id   AF-A0A522DF08-F1
#
_cell.length_a   1.000
_cell.length_b   1.000
_cell.length_c   1.000
_cell.angle_alpha   90.00
_cell.angle_beta   90.00
_cell.angle_gamma   90.00
#
_symmetry.space_group_name_H-M   'P 1'
#
loop_
_entity.id
_entity.type
_entity.pdbx_description
1 polymer ?
#
loop_
_entity_poly.entity_id
_entity_poly.type
_entity_poly.pdbx_seq_one_letter_code
_entity_poly.pdbx_strand_id
1 'polypeptide(L)' 'AKGQPATFNSSGVIKGFTAALVGHKVGSQVIVIIPPDKGYGSAGSPPDIGGKDTLVFVVDILGIA' A
#
# COMPACT_ATOMS: atom_id res chain seq x y z
N ALA A 1 5.32 -9.56 -10.89
CA ALA A 1 5.21 -11.03 -10.73
C ALA A 1 5.61 -11.41 -9.31
N LYS A 2 5.22 -12.59 -8.80
CA LYS A 2 5.69 -13.04 -7.48
C LYS A 2 7.23 -13.03 -7.45
N GLY A 3 7.83 -12.49 -6.39
CA GLY A 3 9.28 -12.40 -6.22
C GLY A 3 9.97 -11.27 -6.99
N GLN A 4 9.23 -10.43 -7.73
CA GLN A 4 9.78 -9.21 -8.34
C GLN A 4 9.22 -7.97 -7.65
N PRO A 5 10.01 -6.87 -7.55
CA PRO A 5 9.50 -5.60 -7.07
C PRO A 5 8.31 -5.12 -7.90
N ALA A 6 7.35 -4.48 -7.23
CA ALA A 6 6.27 -3.77 -7.90
C ALA A 6 6.68 -2.31 -8.12
N THR A 7 6.48 -1.81 -9.35
CA THR A 7 6.62 -0.39 -9.69
C THR A 7 5.24 0.18 -9.98
N PHE A 8 4.88 1.27 -9.31
CA PHE A 8 3.58 1.93 -9.46
C PHE A 8 3.74 3.44 -9.29
N ASN A 9 2.84 4.20 -9.91
CA ASN A 9 2.74 5.63 -9.62
C ASN A 9 2.10 5.83 -8.25
N SER A 10 2.66 6.73 -7.42
CA SER A 10 2.14 7.02 -6.09
C SER A 10 0.70 7.56 -6.09
N SER A 11 0.22 8.13 -7.20
CA SER A 11 -1.18 8.56 -7.35
C SER A 11 -2.13 7.45 -7.82
N GLY A 12 -1.61 6.31 -8.27
CA GLY A 12 -2.37 5.17 -8.81
C GLY A 12 -2.69 4.08 -7.79
N VAL A 13 -2.45 4.33 -6.51
CA VAL A 13 -2.65 3.37 -5.41
C VAL A 13 -3.67 3.91 -4.40
N ILE A 14 -4.13 3.05 -3.47
CA ILE A 14 -5.00 3.46 -2.38
C ILE A 14 -4.35 4.58 -1.55
N LYS A 15 -5.17 5.52 -1.07
CA LYS A 15 -4.71 6.74 -0.38
C LYS A 15 -3.75 6.46 0.77
N GLY A 16 -3.98 5.38 1.52
CA GLY A 16 -3.12 4.96 2.61
C GLY A 16 -1.69 4.64 2.17
N PHE A 17 -1.51 4.02 0.99
CA PHE A 17 -0.19 3.72 0.45
C PHE A 17 0.56 4.99 0.04
N THR A 18 -0.10 5.90 -0.65
CA THR A 18 0.49 7.20 -1.03
C THR A 18 0.98 7.94 0.21
N ALA A 19 0.13 8.06 1.23
CA ALA A 19 0.47 8.76 2.47
C ALA A 19 1.59 8.07 3.27
N ALA A 20 1.65 6.73 3.23
CA ALA A 20 2.60 5.97 4.02
C ALA A 20 3.98 5.80 3.37
N LEU A 21 4.11 5.93 2.06
CA LEU A 21 5.40 5.74 1.36
C LEU A 21 6.07 7.06 0.97
N VAL A 22 5.30 8.11 0.68
CA VAL A 22 5.86 9.40 0.28
C VAL A 22 6.62 10.02 1.46
N GLY A 23 7.85 10.47 1.20
CA GLY A 23 8.74 11.09 2.18
C GLY A 23 9.67 10.12 2.90
N HIS A 24 9.48 8.80 2.75
CA HIS A 24 10.44 7.82 3.24
C HIS A 24 11.66 7.72 2.31
N LYS A 25 12.81 7.38 2.90
CA LYS A 25 14.09 7.24 2.20
C LYS A 25 14.12 5.90 1.44
N VAL A 26 14.68 5.91 0.22
CA VAL A 26 15.02 4.67 -0.50
C VAL A 26 15.98 3.81 0.35
N GLY A 27 15.70 2.52 0.41
CA GLY A 27 16.39 1.52 1.24
C GLY A 27 15.75 1.29 2.61
N SER A 28 14.71 2.03 2.99
CA SER A 28 13.95 1.78 4.23
C SER A 28 12.97 0.62 4.09
N GLN A 29 12.75 -0.08 5.21
CA GLN A 29 11.61 -0.96 5.41
C GLN A 29 10.60 -0.28 6.35
N VAL A 30 9.32 -0.29 5.98
CA VAL A 30 8.25 0.33 6.77
C VAL A 30 7.08 -0.63 6.96
N ILE A 31 6.44 -0.57 8.14
CA ILE A 31 5.15 -1.22 8.37
C ILE A 31 4.06 -0.18 8.10
N VAL A 32 3.13 -0.52 7.22
CA VAL A 32 2.02 0.35 6.80
C VAL A 32 0.71 -0.27 7.27
N ILE A 33 -0.04 0.46 8.09
CA ILE A 33 -1.36 0.06 8.58
C ILE A 33 -2.39 1.01 7.97
N ILE A 34 -3.31 0.47 7.18
CA ILE A 34 -4.28 1.24 6.40
C ILE A 34 -5.69 0.90 6.88
N PRO A 35 -6.38 1.83 7.57
CA PRO A 35 -7.79 1.64 7.91
C PRO A 35 -8.67 1.63 6.64
N PRO A 36 -9.90 1.06 6.71
CA PRO A 36 -10.73 0.83 5.52
C PRO A 36 -11.01 2.09 4.69
N ASP A 37 -11.23 3.23 5.34
CA ASP A 37 -11.52 4.54 4.72
C ASP A 37 -10.36 5.09 3.87
N LYS A 38 -9.13 4.64 4.15
CA LYS A 38 -7.92 4.96 3.37
C LYS A 38 -7.49 3.84 2.43
N GLY A 39 -8.17 2.70 2.48
CA GLY A 39 -7.97 1.55 1.62
C GLY A 39 -9.08 1.45 0.57
N TYR A 40 -9.85 0.37 0.64
CA TYR A 40 -10.90 0.04 -0.33
C TYR A 40 -12.31 0.49 0.08
N GLY A 41 -12.45 1.12 1.26
CA GLY A 41 -13.73 1.59 1.79
C GLY A 41 -14.75 0.46 1.95
N SER A 42 -16.03 0.81 2.03
CA SER A 42 -17.13 -0.15 2.21
C SER A 42 -17.30 -1.14 1.06
N ALA A 43 -16.79 -0.82 -0.14
CA ALA A 43 -16.84 -1.70 -1.30
C ALA A 43 -15.87 -2.89 -1.18
N GLY A 44 -14.76 -2.72 -0.46
CA GLY A 44 -13.70 -3.71 -0.40
C GLY A 44 -13.05 -3.97 -1.75
N SER A 45 -12.32 -5.08 -1.86
CA SER A 45 -11.82 -5.64 -3.12
C SER A 45 -12.05 -7.16 -3.10
N PRO A 46 -13.28 -7.60 -3.43
CA PRO A 46 -13.62 -9.02 -3.41
C PRO A 46 -12.74 -9.85 -4.37
N PRO A 47 -12.48 -11.13 -4.05
CA PRO A 47 -13.02 -11.86 -2.91
C PRO A 47 -12.24 -11.67 -1.60
N ASP A 48 -11.05 -11.07 -1.66
CA ASP A 48 -10.06 -11.19 -0.58
C ASP A 48 -10.10 -10.06 0.46
N ILE A 49 -10.64 -8.89 0.10
CA ILE A 49 -10.66 -7.72 0.99
C ILE A 49 -12.12 -7.29 1.22
N GLY A 50 -12.57 -7.41 2.46
CA GLY A 50 -13.87 -6.93 2.91
C GLY A 50 -13.91 -5.42 3.11
N GLY A 51 -15.12 -4.85 3.08
CA GLY A 51 -15.30 -3.40 3.18
C GLY A 51 -15.00 -2.77 4.56
N LYS A 52 -14.62 -3.59 5.55
CA LYS A 52 -14.26 -3.15 6.91
C LYS A 52 -12.84 -3.57 7.30
N ASP A 53 -12.09 -4.16 6.36
CA ASP A 53 -10.80 -4.74 6.67
C ASP A 53 -9.72 -3.66 6.77
N THR A 54 -8.93 -3.74 7.84
CA THR A 54 -7.68 -2.98 7.95
C THR A 54 -6.58 -3.76 7.28
N LEU A 55 -5.82 -3.09 6.41
CA LEU A 55 -4.71 -3.71 5.70
C LEU A 55 -3.41 -3.45 6.45
N VAL A 56 -2.55 -4.46 6.52
CA VAL A 56 -1.22 -4.35 7.12
C VAL A 56 -0.20 -4.85 6.12
N PHE A 57 0.79 -4.02 5.80
CA PHE A 57 1.86 -4.33 4.86
C PHE A 57 3.22 -4.10 5.51
N VAL A 58 4.19 -4.93 5.13
CA VAL A 58 5.62 -4.65 5.30
C VAL A 58 6.15 -4.30 3.91
N VAL A 59 6.76 -3.13 3.77
CA VAL A 59 7.20 -2.60 2.48
C VAL A 59 8.68 -2.27 2.54
N ASP A 60 9.45 -2.88 1.63
CA ASP A 60 10.82 -2.48 1.31
C ASP A 60 10.82 -1.47 0.15
N ILE A 61 11.39 -0.29 0.38
CA ILE A 61 11.45 0.77 -0.64
C ILE A 61 12.76 0.61 -1.42
N LEU A 62 12.69 -0.04 -2.58
CA LEU A 62 13.89 -0.38 -3.35
C LEU A 62 14.40 0.74 -4.25
N GLY A 63 13.55 1.68 -4.65
CA GLY A 63 13.95 2.78 -5.53
C GLY A 63 12.78 3.58 -6.09
N ILE A 64 13.12 4.58 -6.91
CA ILE A 64 12.19 5.36 -7.73
C ILE A 64 12.60 5.11 -9.18
N ALA A 65 11.63 4.78 -10.03
CA ALA A 65 11.83 4.54 -11.46
C ALA A 65 11.70 5.85 -12.26
#